data_AF-G4MIN8-F1
#
_entry.id   AF-G4MIN8-F1
#
_cell.length_a   1.000
_cell.length_b   1.000
_cell.length_c   1.000
_cell.angle_alpha   90.00
_cell.angle_beta   90.00
_cell.angle_gamma   90.00
#
_symmetry.space_group_name_H-M   'P 1'
#
loop_
_entity.id
_entity.type
_entity.pdbx_description
1 polymer ?
#
loop_
_entity_poly.entity_id
_entity_poly.type
_entity_poly.pdbx_seq_one_letter_code
_entity_poly.pdbx_strand_id
1 'polypeptide(L)'
;MAGAFAGFTGSALAMPRPGVSSFSFFQALVIVDLDGGNDGLNTVIPITDPLYRALRPTLALTRDRALTLDERTALHPSLRPLMSAWHANELAIVQGVGYAAPNRSHFRSRQIWDTASDADEYRSDDWLARASASRLHALGDASMPFVASCEAAARLIAMRRVAVMWLTLHGLDTHESQARRHASLLAWFAEGLALLHARLIASGDWSRILVMTRSDFGRSARENAAGGREHGSGAPHFLMGGNVRGGLFGAAPRLDELDEAGGLPVGIDFRSMRPCWAQTRWTPDGASNRCRSCASSACAT
;
A
#
# COMPACT_ATOMS: atom_id res chain seq x y z
N MET A 1 17.64 -54.01 -62.99
CA MET A 1 17.80 -52.60 -62.58
C MET A 1 16.43 -51.94 -62.56
N ALA A 2 16.27 -50.93 -61.71
CA ALA A 2 15.03 -50.33 -61.24
C ALA A 2 14.19 -49.59 -62.32
N GLY A 3 12.90 -49.42 -62.01
CA GLY A 3 12.00 -48.45 -62.64
C GLY A 3 10.80 -48.19 -61.73
N ALA A 4 10.64 -46.94 -61.29
CA ALA A 4 9.94 -46.51 -60.08
C ALA A 4 8.45 -46.17 -60.27
N PHE A 5 7.66 -46.36 -59.21
CA PHE A 5 6.27 -45.91 -59.07
C PHE A 5 6.20 -44.43 -58.65
N ALA A 6 5.34 -43.65 -59.30
CA ALA A 6 5.03 -42.27 -58.96
C ALA A 6 4.06 -42.20 -57.76
N GLY A 7 4.46 -41.50 -56.69
CA GLY A 7 3.64 -41.23 -55.52
C GLY A 7 3.08 -39.80 -55.54
N PHE A 8 1.77 -39.67 -55.35
CA PHE A 8 1.04 -38.41 -55.25
C PHE A 8 1.20 -37.83 -53.83
N THR A 9 1.78 -36.64 -53.68
CA THR A 9 1.90 -35.96 -52.37
C THR A 9 0.62 -35.17 -52.08
N GLY A 10 -0.21 -35.69 -51.18
CA GLY A 10 -1.32 -34.93 -50.58
C GLY A 10 -0.78 -33.92 -49.57
N SER A 11 -1.07 -32.63 -49.77
CA SER A 11 -0.82 -31.60 -48.77
C SER A 11 -1.90 -31.67 -47.68
N ALA A 12 -1.52 -32.09 -46.48
CA ALA A 12 -2.37 -31.99 -45.30
C ALA A 12 -2.40 -30.53 -44.83
N LEU A 13 -3.55 -29.86 -45.00
CA LEU A 13 -3.83 -28.58 -44.35
C LEU A 13 -3.87 -28.80 -42.83
N ALA A 14 -2.84 -28.32 -42.14
CA ALA A 14 -2.81 -28.28 -40.68
C ALA A 14 -3.84 -27.26 -40.20
N MET A 15 -4.94 -27.74 -39.62
CA MET A 15 -5.87 -26.91 -38.84
C MET A 15 -5.10 -26.27 -37.67
N PRO A 16 -5.26 -24.97 -37.39
CA PRO A 16 -4.70 -24.38 -36.19
C PRO A 16 -5.34 -25.05 -34.97
N ARG A 17 -4.52 -25.64 -34.10
CA ARG A 17 -4.98 -26.01 -32.76
C ARG A 17 -5.44 -24.73 -32.06
N PRO A 18 -6.63 -24.68 -31.44
CA PRO A 18 -6.99 -23.56 -30.59
C PRO A 18 -5.91 -23.45 -29.52
N GLY A 19 -5.28 -22.27 -29.45
CA GLY A 19 -4.26 -21.98 -28.47
C GLY A 19 -4.83 -22.23 -27.07
N VAL A 20 -4.07 -22.95 -26.25
CA VAL A 20 -4.32 -23.03 -24.82
C VAL A 20 -4.42 -21.59 -24.33
N SER A 21 -5.61 -21.20 -23.88
CA SER A 21 -5.84 -19.88 -23.31
C SER A 21 -4.81 -19.67 -22.20
N SER A 22 -4.07 -18.56 -22.27
CA SER A 22 -3.22 -18.14 -21.16
C SER A 22 -4.11 -18.07 -19.92
N PHE A 23 -3.79 -18.88 -18.90
CA PHE A 23 -4.43 -18.72 -17.60
C PHE A 23 -4.24 -17.25 -17.20
N SER A 24 -5.33 -16.49 -17.13
CA SER A 24 -5.33 -15.19 -16.48
C SER A 24 -4.90 -15.46 -15.04
N PHE A 25 -3.63 -15.16 -14.70
CA PHE A 25 -3.13 -15.25 -13.35
C PHE A 25 -4.09 -14.45 -12.46
N PHE A 26 -4.79 -15.13 -11.56
CA PHE A 26 -5.66 -14.48 -10.60
C PHE A 26 -4.79 -13.65 -9.69
N GLN A 27 -4.80 -12.33 -9.84
CA GLN A 27 -4.12 -11.41 -8.96
C GLN A 27 -5.12 -10.86 -7.95
N ALA A 28 -4.70 -10.69 -6.69
CA ALA A 28 -5.53 -10.03 -5.69
C ALA A 28 -4.86 -8.77 -5.17
N LEU A 29 -5.66 -7.70 -5.05
CA LEU A 29 -5.30 -6.44 -4.41
C LEU A 29 -5.95 -6.40 -3.03
N VAL A 30 -5.15 -6.25 -1.98
CA VAL A 30 -5.63 -6.03 -0.61
C VAL A 30 -5.35 -4.56 -0.26
N ILE A 31 -6.40 -3.80 -0.02
CA ILE A 31 -6.32 -2.40 0.39
C ILE A 31 -6.56 -2.35 1.90
N VAL A 32 -5.61 -1.79 2.62
CA VAL A 32 -5.68 -1.60 4.08
C VAL A 32 -5.96 -0.14 4.38
N ASP A 33 -7.17 0.15 4.83
CA ASP A 33 -7.58 1.47 5.24
C ASP A 33 -7.07 1.78 6.64
N LEU A 34 -6.20 2.77 6.71
CA LEU A 34 -5.73 3.40 7.93
C LEU A 34 -6.68 4.57 8.26
N ASP A 35 -7.84 4.20 8.82
CA ASP A 35 -8.96 5.11 9.07
C ASP A 35 -8.67 6.03 10.25
N GLY A 36 -8.83 7.33 9.99
CA GLY A 36 -8.46 8.36 10.93
C GLY A 36 -7.07 8.95 10.71
N GLY A 37 -6.47 8.86 9.52
CA GLY A 37 -5.26 9.61 9.15
C GLY A 37 -4.00 9.25 9.94
N ASN A 38 -3.14 8.42 9.35
CA ASN A 38 -1.96 7.88 10.02
C ASN A 38 -0.88 8.94 10.29
N ASP A 39 -0.29 8.91 11.49
CA ASP A 39 0.82 9.79 11.83
C ASP A 39 2.14 9.33 11.22
N GLY A 40 2.49 9.95 10.09
CA GLY A 40 3.67 9.62 9.33
C GLY A 40 4.98 9.67 10.12
N LEU A 41 5.21 10.70 10.94
CA LEU A 41 6.51 10.88 11.61
C LEU A 41 6.69 10.00 12.87
N ASN A 42 5.62 9.36 13.36
CA ASN A 42 5.75 8.28 14.34
C ASN A 42 5.50 6.89 13.73
N THR A 43 5.30 6.77 12.41
CA THR A 43 5.33 5.50 11.67
C THR A 43 6.66 5.30 10.95
N VAL A 44 7.03 6.25 10.08
CA VAL A 44 8.30 6.32 9.33
C VAL A 44 9.04 7.58 9.80
N ILE A 45 10.05 7.37 10.62
CA ILE A 45 10.66 8.37 11.48
C ILE A 45 11.91 8.94 10.79
N PRO A 46 11.98 10.25 10.52
CA PRO A 46 13.20 10.91 10.08
C PRO A 46 14.15 11.10 11.30
N ILE A 47 14.75 10.00 11.78
CA ILE A 47 15.40 9.90 13.10
C ILE A 47 16.61 10.84 13.28
N THR A 48 17.17 11.30 12.17
CA THR A 48 18.32 12.21 12.10
C THR A 48 17.93 13.68 11.94
N ASP A 49 16.66 13.98 11.63
CA ASP A 49 16.22 15.37 11.45
C ASP A 49 16.13 16.07 12.81
N PRO A 50 16.83 17.20 13.03
CA PRO A 50 16.79 17.91 14.30
C PRO A 50 15.40 18.48 14.62
N LEU A 51 14.61 18.85 13.60
CA LEU A 51 13.26 19.37 13.79
C LEU A 51 12.30 18.30 14.30
N TYR A 52 12.56 17.02 14.03
CA TYR A 52 11.70 15.93 14.52
C TYR A 52 11.54 15.97 16.04
N ARG A 53 12.65 16.11 16.78
CA ARG A 53 12.62 16.21 18.25
C ARG A 53 12.05 17.54 18.73
N ALA A 54 12.37 18.63 18.04
CA ALA A 54 11.86 19.97 18.40
C ALA A 54 10.34 20.09 18.23
N LEU A 55 9.78 19.42 17.21
CA LEU A 55 8.34 19.39 16.94
C LEU A 55 7.61 18.35 17.78
N ARG A 56 8.32 17.38 18.37
CA ARG A 56 7.74 16.26 19.14
C ARG A 56 8.42 16.02 20.49
N PRO A 57 8.41 17.00 21.41
CA PRO A 57 9.05 16.86 22.72
C PRO A 57 8.71 15.57 23.49
N THR A 58 7.48 15.08 23.38
CA THR A 58 7.01 13.89 24.10
C THR A 58 6.84 12.66 23.21
N LEU A 59 6.63 12.84 21.91
CA LEU A 59 6.38 11.74 20.96
C LEU A 59 7.64 11.27 20.22
N ALA A 60 8.73 12.06 20.20
CA ALA A 60 9.92 11.71 19.44
C ALA A 60 10.61 10.46 19.98
N LEU A 61 10.92 9.53 19.08
CA LEU A 61 11.71 8.34 19.41
C LEU A 61 13.21 8.58 19.25
N THR A 62 13.98 7.83 20.03
CA THR A 62 15.44 7.77 19.93
C THR A 62 15.87 6.62 19.03
N ARG A 63 17.09 6.70 18.47
CA ARG A 63 17.59 5.74 17.47
C ARG A 63 17.68 4.31 18.03
N ASP A 64 18.00 4.16 19.31
CA ASP A 64 18.08 2.87 20.03
C ASP A 64 16.71 2.20 20.22
N ARG A 65 15.62 2.97 20.19
CA ARG A 65 14.24 2.48 20.32
C ARG A 65 13.55 2.26 18.99
N ALA A 66 14.09 2.77 17.90
CA ALA A 66 13.51 2.70 16.56
C ALA A 66 14.13 1.56 15.73
N LEU A 67 13.42 1.10 14.71
CA LEU A 67 13.90 0.07 13.78
C LEU A 67 14.55 0.75 12.58
N THR A 68 15.88 0.82 12.54
CA THR A 68 16.59 1.52 11.45
C THR A 68 16.35 0.86 10.09
N LEU A 69 15.89 1.65 9.11
CA LEU A 69 15.79 1.23 7.72
C LEU A 69 17.05 1.61 6.94
N ASP A 70 17.58 2.81 7.21
CA ASP A 70 18.82 3.34 6.64
C ASP A 70 19.52 4.28 7.65
N GLU A 71 20.47 5.09 7.19
CA GLU A 71 21.22 6.02 8.02
C GLU A 71 20.35 7.12 8.65
N ARG A 72 19.26 7.52 7.99
CA ARG A 72 18.44 8.70 8.26
C ARG A 72 17.01 8.39 8.71
N THR A 73 16.52 7.19 8.39
CA THR A 73 15.12 6.78 8.49
C THR A 73 14.97 5.52 9.33
N ALA A 74 13.95 5.48 10.17
CA ALA A 74 13.61 4.32 10.99
C ALA A 74 12.10 4.08 11.03
N LEU A 75 11.66 2.90 11.45
CA LEU A 75 10.26 2.60 11.76
C LEU A 75 10.01 2.63 13.26
N HIS A 76 8.74 2.85 13.61
CA HIS A 76 8.25 2.64 14.97
C HIS A 76 8.54 1.21 15.46
N PRO A 77 8.94 1.01 16.73
CA PRO A 77 9.23 -0.33 17.27
C PRO A 77 8.08 -1.33 17.15
N SER A 78 6.83 -0.88 17.25
CA SER A 78 5.64 -1.72 17.05
C SER A 78 5.57 -2.37 15.65
N LEU A 79 6.27 -1.82 14.66
CA LEU A 79 6.31 -2.35 13.30
C LEU A 79 7.32 -3.50 13.12
N ARG A 80 7.94 -3.97 14.20
CA ARG A 80 8.93 -5.07 14.19
C ARG A 80 8.47 -6.31 13.41
N PRO A 81 7.20 -6.76 13.50
CA PRO A 81 6.74 -7.91 12.71
C PRO A 81 6.94 -7.77 11.19
N LEU A 82 6.97 -6.54 10.66
CA LEU A 82 7.16 -6.27 9.23
C LEU A 82 8.62 -6.36 8.78
N MET A 83 9.58 -6.42 9.71
CA MET A 83 11.01 -6.41 9.36
C MET A 83 11.43 -7.65 8.56
N SER A 84 10.76 -8.79 8.73
CA SER A 84 11.00 -9.98 7.90
C SER A 84 10.75 -9.68 6.41
N ALA A 85 9.60 -9.08 6.09
CA ALA A 85 9.26 -8.69 4.72
C ALA A 85 10.15 -7.57 4.18
N TRP A 86 10.55 -6.62 5.04
CA TRP A 86 11.54 -5.59 4.69
C TRP A 86 12.87 -6.21 4.26
N HIS A 87 13.44 -7.10 5.07
CA HIS A 87 14.72 -7.76 4.77
C HIS A 87 14.63 -8.71 3.57
N ALA A 88 13.45 -9.25 3.28
CA ALA A 88 13.19 -10.05 2.08
C ALA A 88 13.03 -9.20 0.80
N ASN A 89 13.10 -7.86 0.88
CA ASN A 89 12.79 -6.92 -0.21
C ASN A 89 11.35 -7.05 -0.76
N GLU A 90 10.41 -7.51 0.07
CA GLU A 90 9.00 -7.69 -0.30
C GLU A 90 8.11 -6.57 0.25
N LEU A 91 8.68 -5.63 1.01
CA LEU A 91 8.01 -4.46 1.57
C LEU A 91 8.63 -3.18 1.01
N ALA A 92 7.79 -2.34 0.42
CA ALA A 92 8.10 -0.99 -0.01
C ALA A 92 7.37 0.03 0.86
N ILE A 93 8.05 1.14 1.17
CA ILE A 93 7.48 2.28 1.88
C ILE A 93 7.59 3.49 0.97
N VAL A 94 6.48 4.15 0.70
CA VAL A 94 6.41 5.35 -0.15
C VAL A 94 6.05 6.54 0.73
N GLN A 95 6.95 7.51 0.83
CA GLN A 95 6.80 8.69 1.67
C GLN A 95 6.14 9.84 0.94
N GLY A 96 5.46 10.71 1.70
CA GLY A 96 4.89 11.96 1.19
C GLY A 96 3.70 11.75 0.26
N VAL A 97 2.96 10.65 0.39
CA VAL A 97 1.79 10.36 -0.43
C VAL A 97 0.58 11.14 0.10
N GLY A 98 -0.19 11.72 -0.80
CA GLY A 98 -1.41 12.46 -0.47
C GLY A 98 -2.05 13.04 -1.74
N TYR A 99 -2.73 14.17 -1.60
CA TYR A 99 -3.29 14.93 -2.71
C TYR A 99 -3.23 16.43 -2.40
N ALA A 100 -3.26 17.27 -3.44
CA ALA A 100 -3.23 18.72 -3.29
C ALA A 100 -4.49 19.26 -2.59
N ALA A 101 -4.34 20.36 -1.85
CA ALA A 101 -5.42 21.07 -1.15
C ALA A 101 -6.32 20.15 -0.28
N PRO A 102 -5.76 19.43 0.72
CA PRO A 102 -6.55 18.56 1.56
C PRO A 102 -7.59 19.33 2.37
N ASN A 103 -8.86 18.96 2.18
CA ASN A 103 -10.00 19.52 2.92
C ASN A 103 -10.10 19.04 4.38
N ARG A 104 -9.26 18.06 4.79
CA ARG A 104 -9.17 17.51 6.16
C ARG A 104 -10.47 16.92 6.71
N SER A 105 -11.44 16.63 5.83
CA SER A 105 -12.65 15.89 6.16
C SER A 105 -12.41 14.42 5.85
N HIS A 106 -12.54 13.55 6.86
CA HIS A 106 -12.41 12.10 6.68
C HIS A 106 -13.32 11.57 5.57
N PHE A 107 -14.59 11.97 5.58
CA PHE A 107 -15.57 11.57 4.59
C PHE A 107 -15.16 11.98 3.18
N ARG A 108 -14.79 13.26 3.01
CA ARG A 108 -14.46 13.78 1.69
C ARG A 108 -13.12 13.25 1.20
N SER A 109 -12.15 13.05 2.07
CA SER A 109 -10.85 12.49 1.72
C SER A 109 -11.00 11.06 1.22
N ARG A 110 -11.79 10.22 1.90
CA ARG A 110 -12.12 8.87 1.40
C ARG A 110 -12.78 8.91 0.03
N GLN A 111 -13.76 9.79 -0.17
CA GLN A 111 -14.40 9.96 -1.47
C GLN A 111 -13.40 10.34 -2.57
N ILE A 112 -12.43 11.21 -2.28
CA ILE A 112 -11.35 11.57 -3.21
C ILE A 112 -10.51 10.34 -3.57
N TRP A 113 -10.13 9.53 -2.59
CA TRP A 113 -9.40 8.29 -2.85
C TRP A 113 -10.21 7.26 -3.66
N ASP A 114 -11.50 7.11 -3.36
CA ASP A 114 -12.43 6.19 -4.04
C ASP A 114 -12.68 6.59 -5.49
N THR A 115 -12.78 7.88 -5.77
CA THR A 115 -13.14 8.42 -7.09
C THR A 115 -11.93 8.88 -7.90
N ALA A 116 -10.78 9.04 -7.25
CA ALA A 116 -9.60 9.71 -7.79
C ALA A 116 -9.88 11.15 -8.29
N SER A 117 -10.94 11.80 -7.78
CA SER A 117 -11.33 13.17 -8.16
C SER A 117 -10.35 14.21 -7.62
N ASP A 118 -10.33 15.42 -8.17
CA ASP A 118 -9.66 16.54 -7.49
C ASP A 118 -10.39 16.96 -6.21
N ALA A 119 -9.73 17.76 -5.36
CA ALA A 119 -10.24 18.10 -4.03
C ALA A 119 -11.57 18.88 -4.08
N ASP A 120 -11.71 19.74 -5.09
CA ASP A 120 -12.88 20.57 -5.41
C ASP A 120 -13.93 19.85 -6.29
N GLU A 121 -13.63 18.66 -6.81
CA GLU A 121 -14.52 17.90 -7.69
C GLU A 121 -15.30 16.81 -6.92
N TYR A 122 -16.63 16.93 -6.82
CA TYR A 122 -17.46 15.95 -6.12
C TYR A 122 -18.00 14.88 -7.08
N ARG A 123 -17.52 13.66 -6.89
CA ARG A 123 -17.85 12.50 -7.73
C ARG A 123 -18.43 11.36 -6.90
N SER A 124 -19.17 10.46 -7.54
CA SER A 124 -19.70 9.24 -6.91
C SER A 124 -19.25 7.97 -7.64
N ASP A 125 -18.47 8.09 -8.70
CA ASP A 125 -17.99 6.96 -9.48
C ASP A 125 -16.68 6.41 -8.89
N ASP A 126 -16.78 5.31 -8.14
CA ASP A 126 -15.62 4.61 -7.57
C ASP A 126 -14.82 3.88 -8.66
N TRP A 127 -13.54 4.23 -8.81
CA TRP A 127 -12.68 3.69 -9.87
C TRP A 127 -12.26 2.24 -9.58
N LEU A 128 -12.16 1.84 -8.32
CA LEU A 128 -11.88 0.46 -7.89
C LEU A 128 -13.11 -0.42 -8.03
N ALA A 129 -14.29 0.08 -7.64
CA ALA A 129 -15.54 -0.64 -7.82
C ALA A 129 -15.82 -0.89 -9.31
N ARG A 130 -15.57 0.10 -10.19
CA ARG A 130 -15.69 -0.10 -11.65
C ARG A 130 -14.70 -1.14 -12.18
N ALA A 131 -13.47 -1.14 -11.69
CA ALA A 131 -12.43 -2.09 -12.12
C ALA A 131 -12.68 -3.52 -11.60
N SER A 132 -13.41 -3.68 -10.50
CA SER A 132 -13.51 -4.94 -9.76
C SER A 132 -14.93 -5.48 -9.57
N ALA A 133 -15.92 -4.88 -10.24
CA ALA A 133 -17.38 -4.93 -9.99
C ALA A 133 -18.07 -6.29 -9.69
N SER A 134 -17.38 -7.43 -9.75
CA SER A 134 -17.90 -8.75 -9.41
C SER A 134 -17.09 -9.53 -8.34
N ARG A 135 -16.00 -8.96 -7.81
CA ARG A 135 -15.07 -9.65 -6.90
C ARG A 135 -14.46 -8.73 -5.82
N LEU A 136 -15.18 -7.70 -5.40
CA LEU A 136 -14.83 -6.84 -4.26
C LEU A 136 -15.41 -7.42 -2.96
N HIS A 137 -14.61 -7.50 -1.90
CA HIS A 137 -15.05 -7.90 -0.57
C HIS A 137 -14.47 -6.97 0.49
N ALA A 138 -15.32 -6.42 1.36
CA ALA A 138 -14.89 -5.58 2.47
C ALA A 138 -14.96 -6.36 3.79
N LEU A 139 -13.93 -6.22 4.63
CA LEU A 139 -13.80 -6.82 5.95
C LEU A 139 -13.29 -5.76 6.94
N GLY A 140 -13.56 -5.98 8.23
CA GLY A 140 -13.09 -5.07 9.30
C GLY A 140 -14.09 -3.97 9.64
N ASP A 141 -15.37 -4.34 9.79
CA ASP A 141 -16.31 -3.47 10.50
C ASP A 141 -16.00 -3.45 12.01
N ALA A 142 -16.73 -2.62 12.77
CA ALA A 142 -16.51 -2.47 14.21
C ALA A 142 -16.60 -3.79 15.02
N SER A 143 -17.16 -4.87 14.45
CA SER A 143 -17.32 -6.16 15.11
C SER A 143 -16.14 -7.11 14.89
N MET A 144 -15.21 -6.80 13.96
CA MET A 144 -14.08 -7.67 13.64
C MET A 144 -12.73 -6.96 13.81
N PRO A 145 -11.87 -7.41 14.76
CA PRO A 145 -10.52 -6.87 14.90
C PRO A 145 -9.68 -7.04 13.63
N PHE A 146 -8.83 -6.05 13.32
CA PHE A 146 -8.02 -6.01 12.09
C PHE A 146 -7.21 -7.30 11.84
N VAL A 147 -6.59 -7.87 12.86
CA VAL A 147 -5.81 -9.12 12.74
C VAL A 147 -6.72 -10.29 12.31
N ALA A 148 -7.93 -10.37 12.84
CA ALA A 148 -8.91 -11.38 12.42
C ALA A 148 -9.38 -11.14 10.98
N SER A 149 -9.55 -9.88 10.56
CA SER A 149 -9.86 -9.52 9.17
C SER A 149 -8.74 -9.96 8.21
N CYS A 150 -7.47 -9.82 8.60
CA CYS A 150 -6.32 -10.32 7.84
C CYS A 150 -6.34 -11.85 7.70
N GLU A 151 -6.70 -12.57 8.76
CA GLU A 151 -6.83 -14.03 8.70
C GLU A 151 -7.95 -14.47 7.76
N ALA A 152 -9.13 -13.83 7.84
CA ALA A 152 -10.24 -14.10 6.93
C ALA A 152 -9.88 -13.78 5.48
N ALA A 153 -9.13 -12.69 5.25
CA ALA A 153 -8.64 -12.32 3.93
C ALA A 153 -7.76 -13.43 3.33
N ALA A 154 -6.81 -13.97 4.09
CA ALA A 154 -5.96 -15.06 3.63
C ALA A 154 -6.78 -16.30 3.20
N ARG A 155 -7.82 -16.67 3.98
CA ARG A 155 -8.72 -17.79 3.65
C ARG A 155 -9.50 -17.53 2.36
N LEU A 156 -10.03 -16.32 2.17
CA LEU A 156 -10.79 -15.94 0.98
C LEU A 156 -9.93 -15.89 -0.29
N ILE A 157 -8.69 -15.41 -0.18
CA ILE A 157 -7.69 -15.39 -1.27
C ILE A 157 -7.30 -16.82 -1.68
N ALA A 158 -7.12 -17.72 -0.71
CA ALA A 158 -6.81 -19.12 -0.98
C ALA A 158 -7.93 -19.82 -1.77
N MET A 159 -9.20 -19.43 -1.51
CA MET A 159 -10.35 -19.92 -2.29
C MET A 159 -10.48 -19.29 -3.68
N ARG A 160 -9.60 -18.33 -4.06
CA ARG A 160 -9.63 -17.58 -5.33
C ARG A 160 -10.98 -16.90 -5.63
N ARG A 161 -11.67 -16.46 -4.58
CA ARG A 161 -13.02 -15.87 -4.68
C ARG A 161 -13.01 -14.36 -4.86
N VAL A 162 -11.92 -13.69 -4.50
CA VAL A 162 -11.89 -12.24 -4.33
C VAL A 162 -10.66 -11.63 -4.99
N ALA A 163 -10.87 -10.69 -5.90
CA ALA A 163 -9.80 -10.00 -6.63
C ALA A 163 -9.41 -8.70 -5.95
N VAL A 164 -10.33 -8.05 -5.22
CA VAL A 164 -10.03 -6.85 -4.43
C VAL A 164 -10.62 -7.02 -3.03
N MET A 165 -9.80 -6.83 -2.00
CA MET A 165 -10.20 -6.89 -0.60
C MET A 165 -9.95 -5.57 0.09
N TRP A 166 -10.89 -5.09 0.89
CA TRP A 166 -10.67 -3.96 1.79
C TRP A 166 -10.63 -4.46 3.22
N LEU A 167 -9.59 -4.06 3.95
CA LEU A 167 -9.43 -4.30 5.39
C LEU A 167 -9.31 -2.95 6.07
N THR A 168 -10.04 -2.71 7.15
CA THR A 168 -9.96 -1.42 7.86
C THR A 168 -9.32 -1.57 9.23
N LEU A 169 -8.33 -0.71 9.51
CA LEU A 169 -7.82 -0.45 10.84
C LEU A 169 -8.35 0.91 11.31
N HIS A 170 -9.28 0.87 12.25
CA HIS A 170 -9.89 2.05 12.84
C HIS A 170 -9.07 2.66 13.99
N GLY A 171 -9.33 3.93 14.29
CA GLY A 171 -8.92 4.57 15.54
C GLY A 171 -7.64 5.39 15.47
N LEU A 172 -7.08 5.61 14.26
CA LEU A 172 -5.88 6.44 14.04
C LEU A 172 -6.15 7.94 14.19
N ASP A 173 -7.41 8.33 14.39
CA ASP A 173 -7.80 9.71 14.71
C ASP A 173 -7.46 10.07 16.16
N THR A 174 -6.16 10.14 16.44
CA THR A 174 -5.60 10.34 17.77
C THR A 174 -5.31 11.81 18.03
N HIS A 175 -6.29 12.54 18.55
CA HIS A 175 -6.12 13.93 19.02
C HIS A 175 -5.52 14.05 20.42
N GLU A 176 -5.30 12.92 21.10
CA GLU A 176 -4.73 12.83 22.45
C GLU A 176 -4.04 11.48 22.68
N SER A 177 -3.18 11.41 23.69
CA SER A 177 -2.56 10.15 24.15
C SER A 177 -1.90 9.32 23.03
N GLN A 178 -1.29 10.01 22.05
CA GLN A 178 -0.78 9.43 20.81
C GLN A 178 0.23 8.31 21.08
N ALA A 179 1.20 8.53 21.97
CA ALA A 179 2.30 7.61 22.21
C ALA A 179 1.81 6.18 22.52
N ARG A 180 0.75 6.05 23.32
CA ARG A 180 0.16 4.75 23.65
C ARG A 180 -0.79 4.27 22.56
N ARG A 181 -1.75 5.10 22.14
CA ARG A 181 -2.82 4.70 21.20
C ARG A 181 -2.26 4.31 19.85
N HIS A 182 -1.40 5.16 19.27
CA HIS A 182 -0.78 4.91 17.97
C HIS A 182 0.16 3.71 18.00
N ALA A 183 0.94 3.54 19.06
CA ALA A 183 1.81 2.37 19.21
C ALA A 183 1.03 1.04 19.23
N SER A 184 -0.14 1.00 19.88
CA SER A 184 -1.02 -0.18 19.87
C SER A 184 -1.63 -0.43 18.48
N LEU A 185 -2.08 0.62 17.79
CA LEU A 185 -2.61 0.51 16.42
C LEU A 185 -1.55 0.02 15.44
N LEU A 186 -0.32 0.53 15.52
CA LEU A 186 0.80 0.06 14.70
C LEU A 186 1.19 -1.39 15.02
N ALA A 187 1.03 -1.84 16.27
CA ALA A 187 1.27 -3.24 16.62
C ALA A 187 0.24 -4.15 15.95
N TRP A 188 -1.06 -3.83 16.06
CA TRP A 188 -2.11 -4.60 15.39
C TRP A 188 -1.97 -4.58 13.86
N PHE A 189 -1.61 -3.42 13.30
CA PHE A 189 -1.30 -3.29 11.89
C PHE A 189 -0.19 -4.26 11.45
N ALA A 190 0.95 -4.23 12.16
CA ALA A 190 2.10 -5.05 11.84
C ALA A 190 1.82 -6.56 12.04
N GLU A 191 1.15 -6.92 13.14
CA GLU A 191 0.74 -8.30 13.42
C GLU A 191 -0.21 -8.84 12.35
N GLY A 192 -1.23 -8.07 11.95
CA GLY A 192 -2.19 -8.48 10.93
C GLY A 192 -1.54 -8.69 9.57
N LEU A 193 -0.67 -7.77 9.15
CA LEU A 193 0.07 -7.88 7.89
C LEU A 193 1.08 -9.03 7.89
N ALA A 194 1.82 -9.23 8.99
CA ALA A 194 2.75 -10.34 9.12
C ALA A 194 2.03 -11.69 9.12
N LEU A 195 0.84 -11.77 9.74
CA LEU A 195 -0.03 -12.95 9.67
C LEU A 195 -0.49 -13.22 8.24
N LEU A 196 -1.02 -12.19 7.55
CA LEU A 196 -1.48 -12.30 6.17
C LEU A 196 -0.35 -12.78 5.26
N HIS A 197 0.84 -12.19 5.38
CA HIS A 197 2.06 -12.59 4.69
C HIS A 197 2.39 -14.07 4.89
N ALA A 198 2.51 -14.51 6.14
CA ALA A 198 2.87 -15.88 6.47
C ALA A 198 1.85 -16.89 5.91
N ARG A 199 0.55 -16.57 5.98
CA ARG A 199 -0.51 -17.44 5.45
C ARG A 199 -0.48 -17.54 3.93
N LEU A 200 -0.24 -16.43 3.24
CA LEU A 200 -0.17 -16.41 1.78
C LEU A 200 1.11 -17.05 1.23
N ILE A 201 2.22 -16.98 1.97
CA ILE A 201 3.41 -17.78 1.66
C ILE A 201 3.09 -19.27 1.80
N ALA A 202 2.49 -19.66 2.93
CA ALA A 202 2.17 -21.06 3.21
C ALA A 202 1.18 -21.67 2.20
N SER A 203 0.27 -20.87 1.64
CA SER A 203 -0.67 -21.32 0.59
C SER A 203 -0.09 -21.24 -0.83
N GLY A 204 1.13 -20.71 -1.02
CA GLY A 204 1.75 -20.52 -2.33
C GLY A 204 1.17 -19.36 -3.14
N ASP A 205 0.49 -18.44 -2.47
CA ASP A 205 -0.27 -17.36 -3.10
C ASP A 205 0.43 -16.01 -3.07
N TRP A 206 1.48 -15.85 -2.27
CA TRP A 206 2.16 -14.56 -2.08
C TRP A 206 2.62 -13.88 -3.37
N SER A 207 3.05 -14.66 -4.38
CA SER A 207 3.54 -14.18 -5.68
C SER A 207 2.48 -13.49 -6.55
N ARG A 208 1.19 -13.57 -6.18
CA ARG A 208 0.06 -12.98 -6.92
C ARG A 208 -0.69 -11.91 -6.14
N ILE A 209 -0.14 -11.42 -5.02
CA ILE A 209 -0.81 -10.49 -4.12
C ILE A 209 -0.05 -9.17 -4.06
N LEU A 210 -0.81 -8.09 -4.09
CA LEU A 210 -0.36 -6.77 -3.66
C LEU A 210 -1.22 -6.34 -2.48
N VAL A 211 -0.58 -6.13 -1.34
CA VAL A 211 -1.15 -5.41 -0.20
C VAL A 211 -0.70 -3.97 -0.29
N MET A 212 -1.62 -3.01 -0.12
CA MET A 212 -1.29 -1.59 -0.04
C MET A 212 -2.07 -0.91 1.08
N THR A 213 -1.48 0.09 1.72
CA THR A 213 -2.24 0.95 2.64
C THR A 213 -2.87 2.11 1.90
N ARG A 214 -3.99 2.57 2.43
CA ARG A 214 -4.62 3.86 2.14
C ARG A 214 -4.83 4.60 3.46
N SER A 215 -4.78 5.93 3.44
CA SER A 215 -5.14 6.76 4.59
C SER A 215 -5.75 8.06 4.07
N ASP A 216 -6.75 8.56 4.78
CA ASP A 216 -7.49 9.78 4.39
C ASP A 216 -6.54 10.96 4.13
N PHE A 217 -5.64 11.19 5.07
CA PHE A 217 -4.56 12.19 5.06
C PHE A 217 -3.53 11.84 6.13
N GLY A 218 -2.38 12.52 6.15
CA GLY A 218 -1.42 12.45 7.25
C GLY A 218 -1.82 13.26 8.47
N ARG A 219 -1.04 13.15 9.55
CA ARG A 219 -1.15 14.04 10.72
C ARG A 219 -0.16 15.20 10.62
N SER A 220 -0.41 16.28 11.35
CA SER A 220 0.51 17.42 11.38
C SER A 220 1.91 17.00 11.86
N ALA A 221 2.91 17.88 11.80
CA ALA A 221 4.26 17.62 12.29
C ALA A 221 4.47 17.90 13.80
N ARG A 222 4.00 19.05 14.31
CA ARG A 222 4.09 19.51 15.72
C ARG A 222 3.05 18.93 16.68
N GLU A 223 3.47 18.16 17.70
CA GLU A 223 2.58 17.62 18.75
C GLU A 223 1.69 18.70 19.42
N ASN A 224 0.45 18.36 19.75
CA ASN A 224 -0.49 19.28 20.42
C ASN A 224 -0.34 19.20 21.95
N ALA A 225 -0.98 20.13 22.67
CA ALA A 225 -0.89 20.19 24.14
C ALA A 225 -1.49 18.97 24.87
N ALA A 226 -2.34 18.19 24.19
CA ALA A 226 -2.94 16.96 24.72
C ALA A 226 -2.09 15.70 24.45
N GLY A 227 -0.87 15.86 23.93
CA GLY A 227 0.00 14.74 23.54
C GLY A 227 -0.55 13.96 22.35
N GLY A 228 -1.27 14.64 21.46
CA GLY A 228 -1.94 14.12 20.26
C GLY A 228 -1.54 14.82 18.97
N ARG A 229 -2.28 14.53 17.88
CA ARG A 229 -2.05 15.19 16.59
C ARG A 229 -3.30 15.67 15.87
N GLU A 230 -3.14 16.84 15.23
CA GLU A 230 -4.14 17.43 14.36
C GLU A 230 -4.03 16.89 12.93
N HIS A 231 -5.04 17.20 12.12
CA HIS A 231 -5.08 16.82 10.71
C HIS A 231 -3.94 17.46 9.93
N GLY A 232 -3.30 16.68 9.05
CA GLY A 232 -2.21 17.10 8.18
C GLY A 232 -2.52 16.79 6.72
N SER A 233 -1.51 16.37 5.97
CA SER A 233 -1.62 16.21 4.50
C SER A 233 -0.92 14.93 4.03
N GLY A 234 0.40 14.94 3.89
CA GLY A 234 1.16 13.77 3.41
C GLY A 234 1.35 12.70 4.49
N ALA A 235 1.23 11.44 4.10
CA ALA A 235 1.51 10.26 4.92
C ALA A 235 2.41 9.25 4.19
N PRO A 236 3.15 8.38 4.91
CA PRO A 236 3.79 7.22 4.31
C PRO A 236 2.78 6.10 4.05
N HIS A 237 2.95 5.39 2.95
CA HIS A 237 2.16 4.21 2.59
C HIS A 237 3.04 2.98 2.42
N PHE A 238 2.49 1.83 2.79
CA PHE A 238 3.16 0.53 2.72
C PHE A 238 2.61 -0.23 1.52
N LEU A 239 3.48 -0.82 0.72
CA LEU A 239 3.15 -1.78 -0.31
C LEU A 239 3.90 -3.07 -0.06
N MET A 240 3.22 -4.20 -0.05
CA MET A 240 3.81 -5.49 0.29
C MET A 240 3.28 -6.59 -0.62
N GLY A 241 4.15 -7.45 -1.14
CA GLY A 241 3.72 -8.49 -2.09
C GLY A 241 4.89 -9.23 -2.73
N GLY A 242 4.64 -10.41 -3.29
CA GLY A 242 5.69 -11.19 -3.94
C GLY A 242 6.24 -10.59 -5.24
N ASN A 243 5.56 -9.60 -5.83
CA ASN A 243 6.03 -8.82 -6.99
C ASN A 243 6.30 -7.34 -6.64
N VAL A 244 6.53 -7.04 -5.37
CA VAL A 244 6.89 -5.69 -4.92
C VAL A 244 8.41 -5.56 -4.97
N ARG A 245 8.90 -4.47 -5.59
CA ARG A 245 10.28 -4.04 -5.38
C ARG A 245 10.36 -3.32 -4.03
N GLY A 246 10.87 -3.99 -3.00
CA GLY A 246 11.04 -3.43 -1.67
C GLY A 246 11.98 -2.23 -1.61
N GLY A 247 11.93 -1.51 -0.48
CA GLY A 247 12.78 -0.35 -0.21
C GLY A 247 12.00 0.92 0.14
N LEU A 248 12.74 2.01 0.35
CA LEU A 248 12.21 3.33 0.69
C LEU A 248 12.11 4.18 -0.59
N PHE A 249 10.93 4.75 -0.85
CA PHE A 249 10.62 5.56 -2.02
C PHE A 249 9.99 6.89 -1.59
N GLY A 250 10.00 7.86 -2.52
CA GLY A 250 9.59 9.24 -2.22
C GLY A 250 10.69 10.04 -1.52
N ALA A 251 10.46 11.34 -1.43
CA ALA A 251 11.34 12.22 -0.67
C ALA A 251 11.11 12.03 0.83
N ALA A 252 12.18 12.16 1.62
CA ALA A 252 12.05 12.29 3.06
C ALA A 252 11.16 13.49 3.42
N PRO A 253 10.38 13.43 4.52
CA PRO A 253 9.50 14.52 4.91
C PRO A 253 10.30 15.80 5.15
N ARG A 254 9.80 16.93 4.64
CA ARG A 254 10.39 18.27 4.80
C ARG A 254 9.78 18.95 6.03
N LEU A 255 10.44 18.84 7.18
CA LEU A 255 9.96 19.40 8.45
C LEU A 255 10.17 20.92 8.54
N ASP A 256 10.97 21.47 7.64
CA ASP A 256 11.28 22.90 7.45
C ASP A 256 10.28 23.63 6.53
N GLU A 257 9.43 22.89 5.81
CA GLU A 257 8.48 23.42 4.80
C GLU A 257 7.04 22.99 5.10
N LEU A 258 6.61 23.15 6.36
CA LEU A 258 5.24 22.80 6.76
C LEU A 258 4.20 23.76 6.15
N ASP A 259 3.00 23.24 5.90
CA ASP A 259 1.86 24.08 5.50
C ASP A 259 1.39 25.01 6.64
N GLU A 260 0.45 25.91 6.35
CA GLU A 260 -0.06 26.89 7.32
C GLU A 260 -0.65 26.25 8.60
N ALA A 261 -1.07 24.99 8.56
CA ALA A 261 -1.56 24.27 9.74
C ALA A 261 -0.55 23.25 10.29
N GLY A 262 0.70 23.31 9.86
CA GLY A 262 1.76 22.43 10.31
C GLY A 262 1.73 21.02 9.68
N GLY A 263 1.02 20.83 8.56
CA GLY A 263 1.00 19.60 7.78
C GLY A 263 2.29 19.41 6.96
N LEU A 264 2.66 18.15 6.72
CA LEU A 264 3.77 17.83 5.82
C LEU A 264 3.37 18.04 4.36
N PRO A 265 4.24 18.64 3.52
CA PRO A 265 3.94 18.82 2.11
C PRO A 265 3.77 17.45 1.42
N VAL A 266 2.83 17.39 0.47
CA VAL A 266 2.60 16.21 -0.36
C VAL A 266 3.66 16.18 -1.46
N GLY A 267 4.50 15.15 -1.47
CA GLY A 267 5.53 14.93 -2.48
C GLY A 267 5.07 14.04 -3.63
N ILE A 268 4.11 13.15 -3.37
CA ILE A 268 3.57 12.20 -4.35
C ILE A 268 2.04 12.28 -4.31
N ASP A 269 1.43 12.61 -5.44
CA ASP A 269 -0.01 12.47 -5.59
C ASP A 269 -0.38 10.99 -5.72
N PHE A 270 -1.27 10.50 -4.85
CA PHE A 270 -1.67 9.08 -4.83
C PHE A 270 -2.24 8.60 -6.18
N ARG A 271 -2.84 9.50 -6.97
CA ARG A 271 -3.43 9.15 -8.28
C ARG A 271 -2.37 8.65 -9.25
N SER A 272 -1.12 9.09 -9.09
CA SER A 272 0.02 8.63 -9.89
C SER A 272 0.43 7.17 -9.62
N MET A 273 -0.01 6.60 -8.50
CA MET A 273 0.29 5.22 -8.10
C MET A 273 -0.73 4.21 -8.63
N ARG A 274 -1.91 4.67 -9.06
CA ARG A 274 -3.02 3.83 -9.57
C ARG A 274 -2.61 2.80 -10.64
N PRO A 275 -1.72 3.11 -11.62
CA PRO A 275 -1.31 2.13 -12.62
C PRO A 275 -0.66 0.87 -12.02
N CYS A 276 0.12 1.01 -10.94
CA CYS A 276 0.68 -0.12 -10.20
C CYS A 276 -0.41 -0.97 -9.55
N TRP A 277 -1.36 -0.31 -8.89
CA TRP A 277 -2.44 -0.97 -8.16
C TRP A 277 -3.35 -1.76 -9.11
N ALA A 278 -3.67 -1.21 -10.27
CA ALA A 278 -4.43 -1.88 -11.32
C ALA A 278 -3.74 -3.15 -11.86
N GLN A 279 -2.41 -3.22 -11.78
CA GLN A 279 -1.60 -4.36 -12.22
C GLN A 279 -1.18 -5.28 -11.08
N THR A 280 -1.58 -4.98 -9.82
CA THR A 280 -1.14 -5.64 -8.59
C THR A 280 0.38 -5.80 -8.47
N ARG A 281 1.12 -4.78 -8.93
CA ARG A 281 2.58 -4.75 -8.90
C ARG A 281 3.07 -3.43 -8.34
N TRP A 282 4.27 -3.41 -7.78
CA TRP A 282 4.96 -2.17 -7.43
C TRP A 282 6.36 -2.15 -8.03
N THR A 283 6.52 -1.39 -9.12
CA THR A 283 7.79 -1.20 -9.84
C THR A 283 7.99 0.28 -10.19
N PRO A 284 8.35 1.13 -9.21
CA PRO A 284 8.45 2.56 -9.45
C PRO A 284 9.66 2.87 -10.33
N ASP A 285 9.49 3.84 -11.22
CA ASP A 285 10.61 4.45 -11.94
C ASP A 285 11.56 5.11 -10.94
N GLY A 286 12.85 4.75 -11.00
CA GLY A 286 13.85 5.11 -9.98
C GLY A 286 14.09 6.61 -9.81
N ALA A 287 13.76 7.44 -10.81
CA ALA A 287 13.94 8.89 -10.74
C ALA A 287 12.65 9.64 -10.37
N SER A 288 11.47 9.12 -10.75
CA SER A 288 10.22 9.87 -10.65
C SER A 288 9.24 9.30 -9.61
N ASN A 289 9.55 8.14 -9.02
CA ASN A 289 8.64 7.37 -8.15
C ASN A 289 7.25 7.11 -8.80
N ARG A 290 7.15 7.29 -10.12
CA ARG A 290 5.93 7.02 -10.87
C ARG A 290 5.85 5.54 -11.20
N CYS A 291 4.63 5.02 -11.13
CA CYS A 291 4.33 3.68 -11.58
C CYS A 291 4.42 3.59 -13.09
N ARG A 292 5.32 2.74 -13.59
CA ARG A 292 5.33 2.42 -15.03
C ARG A 292 4.10 1.57 -15.32
N SER A 293 3.22 2.05 -16.20
CA SER A 293 2.23 1.17 -16.82
C SER A 293 2.99 0.21 -17.74
N CYS A 294 3.05 -1.09 -17.39
CA CYS A 294 3.70 -2.02 -18.31
C CYS A 294 2.77 -2.30 -19.50
N ALA A 295 3.00 -1.62 -20.62
CA ALA A 295 2.26 -1.80 -21.86
C ALA A 295 2.89 -2.87 -22.79
N SER A 296 3.95 -3.55 -22.37
CA SER A 296 4.67 -4.52 -23.21
C SER A 296 4.80 -5.89 -22.56
N SER A 297 4.85 -6.92 -23.41
CA SER A 297 5.06 -8.34 -23.05
C SER A 297 6.40 -8.62 -22.36
N ALA A 298 7.29 -7.63 -22.25
CA ALA A 298 8.60 -7.76 -21.62
C ALA A 298 8.56 -7.78 -20.07
N CYS A 299 7.42 -7.49 -19.43
CA CYS A 299 7.25 -7.63 -17.98
C CYS A 299 6.71 -9.00 -17.53
N ALA A 300 6.51 -9.95 -18.47
CA ALA A 300 5.82 -11.22 -18.21
C ALA A 300 6.75 -12.39 -17.81
N THR A 301 8.01 -12.14 -17.48
CA THR A 301 8.96 -13.16 -17.02
C THR A 301 9.41 -12.92 -15.60
#